data_AF-K2AAT7-F1
#
_entry.id   AF-K2AAT7-F1
#
_cell.length_a   1.000
_cell.length_b   1.000
_cell.length_c   1.000
_cell.angle_alpha   90.00
_cell.angle_beta   90.00
_cell.angle_gamma   90.00
#
_symmetry.space_group_name_H-M   'P 1'
#
loop_
_entity.id
_entity.type
_entity.pdbx_description
1 polymer ?
#
loop_
_entity_poly.entity_id
_entity_poly.type
_entity_poly.pdbx_seq_one_letter_code
_entity_poly.pdbx_strand_id
1 'polypeptide(L)'
;MQKFFQDLQGKLWIQLVELFNKLTSFYVETWQSTEPFRRNTADFFALASEYLNKTLEFAQVIIAFLFRKISELFVAANKQYDNTEPIAVNFSRENKLGAWLIIASLALSLLFWIWMIWHAKRNETGWKKSWIFFMLISGPFGALIYYIFRKRKKESDQDKHDKVMMSFFSPMHKNSKESKK
;
A
#
# COMPACT_ATOMS: atom_id res chain seq x y z
N MET A 1 -59.39 -18.38 -39.86
CA MET A 1 -58.65 -18.40 -38.58
C MET A 1 -57.28 -19.04 -38.73
N GLN A 2 -57.13 -20.32 -39.10
CA GLN A 2 -55.83 -21.00 -39.14
C GLN A 2 -54.77 -20.38 -40.08
N LYS A 3 -55.13 -19.99 -41.31
CA LYS A 3 -54.22 -19.30 -42.25
C LYS A 3 -53.71 -17.94 -41.74
N PHE A 4 -54.54 -17.22 -40.97
CA PHE A 4 -54.16 -15.91 -40.43
C PHE A 4 -53.08 -16.04 -39.35
N PHE A 5 -53.19 -17.03 -38.46
CA PHE A 5 -52.17 -17.30 -37.44
C PHE A 5 -50.85 -17.78 -38.04
N GLN A 6 -50.89 -18.58 -39.12
CA GLN A 6 -49.67 -19.02 -39.82
C GLN A 6 -48.95 -17.86 -40.49
N ASP A 7 -49.67 -16.94 -41.13
CA ASP A 7 -49.09 -15.75 -41.78
C ASP A 7 -48.51 -14.77 -40.74
N LEU A 8 -49.22 -14.58 -39.61
CA LEU A 8 -48.75 -13.77 -38.49
C LEU A 8 -47.46 -14.35 -37.87
N GLN A 9 -47.41 -15.68 -37.69
CA GLN A 9 -46.25 -16.38 -37.14
C GLN A 9 -45.04 -16.27 -38.08
N GLY A 10 -45.25 -16.37 -39.40
CA GLY A 10 -44.18 -16.16 -40.38
C GLY A 10 -43.59 -14.75 -40.34
N LYS A 11 -44.45 -13.73 -40.28
CA LYS A 11 -44.03 -12.32 -40.20
C LYS A 11 -43.29 -11.99 -38.90
N LEU A 12 -43.78 -12.51 -37.77
CA LEU A 12 -43.09 -12.40 -36.48
C LEU A 12 -41.71 -13.04 -36.52
N TRP A 13 -41.59 -14.18 -37.21
CA TRP A 13 -40.32 -14.88 -37.27
C TRP A 13 -39.29 -14.16 -38.12
N ILE A 14 -39.71 -13.56 -39.23
CA ILE A 14 -38.86 -12.69 -40.05
C ILE A 14 -38.38 -11.48 -39.23
N GLN A 15 -39.27 -10.82 -38.49
CA GLN A 15 -38.88 -9.67 -37.64
C GLN A 15 -37.89 -10.05 -36.53
N LEU A 16 -38.07 -11.21 -35.91
CA LEU A 16 -37.16 -11.73 -34.89
C LEU A 16 -35.78 -12.03 -35.47
N VAL A 17 -35.72 -12.63 -36.67
CA VAL A 17 -34.45 -12.90 -37.37
C VAL A 17 -33.75 -11.60 -37.76
N GLU A 18 -34.48 -10.59 -38.25
CA GLU A 18 -33.90 -9.28 -38.56
C GLU A 18 -33.35 -8.56 -37.32
N LEU A 19 -34.07 -8.61 -36.20
CA LEU A 19 -33.62 -8.06 -34.92
C LEU A 19 -32.36 -8.78 -34.42
N PHE A 20 -32.34 -10.11 -34.50
CA PHE A 20 -31.19 -10.91 -34.11
C PHE A 20 -29.95 -10.60 -34.96
N ASN A 21 -30.12 -10.47 -36.28
CA ASN A 21 -29.03 -10.09 -37.18
C ASN A 21 -28.49 -8.69 -36.87
N LYS A 22 -29.37 -7.71 -36.60
CA LYS A 22 -28.96 -6.35 -36.19
C LYS A 22 -28.24 -6.32 -34.84
N LEU A 23 -28.68 -7.11 -33.87
CA LEU A 23 -28.02 -7.24 -32.58
C LEU A 23 -26.63 -7.85 -32.71
N THR A 24 -26.50 -8.85 -33.57
CA THR A 24 -25.23 -9.53 -33.84
C THR A 24 -24.25 -8.59 -34.53
N SER A 25 -24.69 -7.83 -35.54
CA SER A 25 -23.84 -6.85 -36.22
C SER A 25 -23.36 -5.75 -35.26
N PHE A 26 -24.25 -5.24 -34.40
CA PHE A 26 -23.90 -4.25 -33.39
C PHE A 26 -22.88 -4.77 -32.38
N TYR A 27 -23.03 -6.02 -31.93
CA TYR A 27 -22.08 -6.67 -31.03
C TYR A 27 -20.69 -6.81 -31.68
N VAL A 28 -20.64 -7.22 -32.96
CA VAL A 28 -19.39 -7.37 -33.72
C VAL A 28 -18.69 -6.01 -33.91
N GLU A 29 -19.41 -4.96 -34.30
CA GLU A 29 -18.84 -3.61 -34.43
C GLU A 29 -18.34 -3.05 -33.09
N THR A 30 -19.06 -3.28 -32.01
CA THR A 30 -18.66 -2.85 -30.66
C THR A 30 -17.40 -3.60 -30.20
N TRP A 31 -17.30 -4.89 -30.51
CA TRP A 31 -16.12 -5.70 -30.20
C TRP A 31 -14.90 -5.29 -31.03
N GLN A 32 -15.08 -4.99 -32.31
CA GLN A 32 -13.99 -4.54 -33.19
C GLN A 32 -13.51 -3.12 -32.83
N SER A 33 -14.41 -2.20 -32.49
CA SER A 33 -14.06 -0.84 -32.08
C SER A 33 -13.34 -0.77 -30.73
N THR A 34 -13.47 -1.78 -29.87
CA THR A 34 -12.75 -1.88 -28.58
C THR A 34 -11.41 -2.62 -28.66
N GLU A 35 -11.10 -3.25 -29.80
CA GLU A 35 -9.81 -3.92 -30.05
C GLU A 35 -8.56 -3.02 -29.83
N PRO A 36 -8.50 -1.76 -30.32
CA PRO A 36 -7.34 -0.89 -30.08
C PRO A 36 -7.15 -0.52 -28.60
N PHE A 37 -8.24 -0.38 -27.84
CA PHE A 37 -8.16 -0.12 -26.39
C PHE A 37 -7.63 -1.35 -25.64
N ARG A 38 -8.01 -2.54 -26.09
CA ARG A 38 -7.54 -3.82 -25.54
C ARG A 38 -6.06 -4.06 -25.84
N ARG A 39 -5.57 -3.69 -27.04
CA ARG A 39 -4.14 -3.74 -27.38
C ARG A 39 -3.34 -2.76 -26.54
N ASN A 40 -3.74 -1.48 -26.47
CA ASN A 40 -3.03 -0.48 -25.68
C ASN A 40 -2.94 -0.83 -24.18
N THR A 41 -3.99 -1.41 -23.61
CA THR A 41 -3.97 -1.85 -22.21
C THR A 41 -3.10 -3.09 -22.01
N ALA A 42 -3.14 -4.06 -22.92
CA ALA A 42 -2.25 -5.22 -22.88
C ALA A 42 -0.77 -4.82 -23.01
N ASP A 43 -0.46 -3.90 -23.92
CA ASP A 43 0.90 -3.37 -24.12
C ASP A 43 1.38 -2.58 -22.90
N PHE A 44 0.49 -1.81 -22.26
CA PHE A 44 0.80 -1.12 -20.99
C PHE A 44 1.11 -2.11 -19.86
N PHE A 45 0.33 -3.19 -19.71
CA PHE A 45 0.61 -4.21 -18.71
C PHE A 45 1.90 -4.97 -18.99
N ALA A 46 2.22 -5.24 -20.26
CA ALA A 46 3.49 -5.85 -20.65
C ALA A 46 4.68 -4.96 -20.27
N LEU A 47 4.62 -3.66 -20.59
CA LEU A 47 5.63 -2.67 -20.21
C LEU A 47 5.77 -2.55 -18.68
N ALA A 48 4.66 -2.45 -17.95
CA ALA A 48 4.67 -2.37 -16.50
C ALA A 48 5.28 -3.63 -15.86
N SER A 49 4.98 -4.81 -16.40
CA SER A 49 5.57 -6.09 -15.99
C SER A 49 7.08 -6.11 -16.24
N GLU A 50 7.54 -5.64 -17.40
CA GLU A 50 8.96 -5.55 -17.72
C GLU A 50 9.73 -4.62 -16.77
N TYR A 51 9.17 -3.44 -16.47
CA TYR A 51 9.75 -2.51 -15.49
C TYR A 51 9.78 -3.10 -14.08
N LEU A 52 8.72 -3.80 -13.68
CA LEU A 52 8.65 -4.44 -12.37
C LEU A 52 9.68 -5.56 -12.23
N ASN A 53 9.86 -6.39 -13.27
CA ASN A 53 10.89 -7.42 -13.30
C ASN A 53 12.31 -6.83 -13.24
N LYS A 54 12.62 -5.78 -14.02
CA LYS A 54 13.92 -5.08 -13.94
C LYS A 54 14.19 -4.50 -12.56
N THR A 55 13.14 -3.98 -11.91
CA THR A 55 13.25 -3.44 -10.55
C THR A 55 13.52 -4.54 -9.53
N LEU A 56 12.89 -5.71 -9.68
CA LEU A 56 13.13 -6.88 -8.83
C LEU A 56 14.52 -7.46 -9.03
N GLU A 57 15.02 -7.55 -10.26
CA GLU A 57 16.39 -7.99 -10.55
C GLU A 57 17.42 -7.05 -9.90
N PHE A 58 17.21 -5.73 -10.02
CA PHE A 58 18.09 -4.76 -9.36
C PHE A 58 18.05 -4.89 -7.83
N ALA A 59 16.88 -5.10 -7.24
CA ALA A 59 16.74 -5.34 -5.81
C ALA A 59 17.45 -6.64 -5.37
N GLN A 60 17.37 -7.71 -6.16
CA GLN A 60 18.09 -8.96 -5.90
C GLN A 60 19.61 -8.75 -5.93
N VAL A 61 20.12 -7.98 -6.89
CA VAL A 61 21.55 -7.64 -6.95
C VAL A 61 22.00 -6.86 -5.70
N ILE A 62 21.20 -5.88 -5.25
CA ILE A 62 21.49 -5.13 -4.02
C ILE A 62 21.49 -6.07 -2.80
N ILE A 63 20.48 -6.94 -2.68
CA ILE A 63 20.38 -7.89 -1.56
C ILE A 63 21.59 -8.84 -1.57
N ALA A 64 21.96 -9.38 -2.73
CA ALA A 64 23.14 -10.24 -2.87
C ALA A 64 24.43 -9.51 -2.50
N PHE A 65 24.57 -8.24 -2.90
CA PHE A 65 25.70 -7.40 -2.51
C PHE A 65 25.76 -7.17 -1.00
N LEU A 66 24.63 -6.86 -0.36
CA LEU A 66 24.54 -6.70 1.09
C LEU A 66 24.86 -8.01 1.82
N PHE A 67 24.33 -9.14 1.36
CA PHE A 67 24.63 -10.46 1.91
C PHE A 67 26.11 -10.80 1.81
N ARG A 68 26.73 -10.50 0.66
CA ARG A 68 28.17 -10.69 0.46
C ARG A 68 28.98 -9.81 1.42
N LYS A 69 28.59 -8.55 1.62
CA LYS A 69 29.26 -7.65 2.58
C LYS A 69 29.10 -8.10 4.03
N ILE A 70 27.91 -8.59 4.39
CA ILE A 70 27.67 -9.18 5.71
C ILE A 70 28.50 -10.44 5.90
N SER A 71 28.58 -11.31 4.88
CA SER A 71 29.41 -12.52 4.92
C SER A 71 30.90 -12.19 5.02
N GLU A 72 31.40 -11.21 4.26
CA GLU A 72 32.79 -10.71 4.37
C GLU A 72 33.09 -10.18 5.78
N LEU A 73 32.16 -9.41 6.38
CA LEU A 73 32.26 -8.94 7.77
C LEU A 73 32.22 -10.11 8.76
N PHE A 74 31.40 -11.12 8.54
CA PHE A 74 31.28 -12.29 9.40
C PHE A 74 32.52 -13.19 9.31
N VAL A 75 33.09 -13.37 8.12
CA VAL A 75 34.34 -14.10 7.91
C VAL A 75 35.53 -13.34 8.50
N ALA A 76 35.58 -12.01 8.34
CA ALA A 76 36.59 -11.18 8.99
C ALA A 76 36.48 -11.24 10.53
N ALA A 77 35.26 -11.24 11.06
CA ALA A 77 35.00 -11.43 12.49
C ALA A 77 35.36 -12.84 12.97
N ASN A 78 35.07 -13.89 12.19
CA ASN A 78 35.43 -15.27 12.52
C ASN A 78 36.95 -15.51 12.48
N LYS A 79 37.66 -14.88 11.53
CA LYS A 79 39.12 -14.98 11.43
C LYS A 79 39.83 -14.28 12.60
N GLN A 80 39.18 -13.31 13.24
CA GLN A 80 39.61 -12.75 14.54
C GLN A 80 39.21 -13.62 15.73
N TYR A 81 38.15 -14.43 15.61
CA TYR A 81 37.61 -15.28 16.68
C TYR A 81 38.50 -16.51 16.99
N ASP A 82 39.20 -17.07 15.99
CA ASP A 82 40.10 -18.22 16.21
C ASP A 82 41.38 -17.84 16.99
N ASN A 83 41.73 -16.55 17.05
CA ASN A 83 42.94 -16.06 17.74
C ASN A 83 42.66 -15.07 18.89
N THR A 84 41.39 -14.74 19.19
CA THR A 84 41.05 -13.73 20.19
C THR A 84 39.81 -14.14 20.96
N GLU A 85 39.87 -14.10 22.31
CA GLU A 85 38.70 -14.18 23.19
C GLU A 85 37.51 -13.38 22.61
N PRO A 86 36.26 -13.88 22.73
CA PRO A 86 35.11 -13.40 21.97
C PRO A 86 35.03 -11.87 21.91
N ILE A 87 34.94 -11.30 20.71
CA ILE A 87 35.00 -9.85 20.45
C ILE A 87 34.01 -9.05 21.32
N ALA A 88 32.87 -9.65 21.70
CA ALA A 88 31.93 -9.07 22.65
C ALA A 88 32.52 -8.85 24.05
N VAL A 89 33.43 -9.71 24.50
CA VAL A 89 34.13 -9.65 25.79
C VAL A 89 35.27 -8.63 25.76
N ASN A 90 36.00 -8.49 24.64
CA ASN A 90 37.03 -7.46 24.50
C ASN A 90 36.46 -6.05 24.24
N PHE A 91 35.41 -5.90 23.43
CA PHE A 91 34.72 -4.60 23.27
C PHE A 91 34.03 -4.15 24.57
N SER A 92 33.44 -5.11 25.31
CA SER A 92 32.92 -4.89 26.68
C SER A 92 34.03 -4.50 27.67
N ARG A 93 35.24 -5.09 27.57
CA ARG A 93 36.38 -4.77 28.45
C ARG A 93 37.00 -3.41 28.14
N GLU A 94 37.25 -3.09 26.87
CA GLU A 94 37.93 -1.86 26.45
C GLU A 94 37.00 -0.64 26.37
N ASN A 95 35.74 -0.83 25.93
CA ASN A 95 34.75 0.23 25.73
C ASN A 95 33.43 -0.10 26.45
N LYS A 96 33.50 -0.26 27.77
CA LYS A 96 32.33 -0.52 28.66
C LYS A 96 31.15 0.41 28.34
N LEU A 97 31.42 1.70 28.12
CA LEU A 97 30.37 2.69 27.83
C LEU A 97 29.72 2.46 26.45
N GLY A 98 30.50 2.08 25.43
CA GLY A 98 29.98 1.80 24.09
C GLY A 98 29.11 0.54 24.06
N ALA A 99 29.52 -0.51 24.76
CA ALA A 99 28.73 -1.73 24.91
C ALA A 99 27.40 -1.47 25.64
N TRP A 100 27.42 -0.68 26.72
CA TRP A 100 26.22 -0.24 27.43
C TRP A 100 25.28 0.58 26.55
N LEU A 101 25.81 1.48 25.72
CA LEU A 101 25.01 2.28 24.79
C LEU A 101 24.30 1.43 23.74
N ILE A 102 24.98 0.41 23.19
CA ILE A 102 24.39 -0.50 22.20
C ILE A 102 23.27 -1.33 22.84
N ILE A 103 23.51 -1.89 24.03
CA ILE A 103 22.50 -2.66 24.77
C ILE A 103 21.32 -1.77 25.15
N ALA A 104 21.58 -0.55 25.63
CA ALA A 104 20.53 0.42 25.95
C ALA A 104 19.72 0.82 24.70
N SER A 105 20.38 1.03 23.56
CA SER A 105 19.71 1.34 22.29
C SER A 105 18.82 0.19 21.82
N LEU A 106 19.29 -1.06 21.92
CA LEU A 106 18.50 -2.24 21.58
C LEU A 106 17.31 -2.41 22.53
N ALA A 107 17.53 -2.22 23.83
CA ALA A 107 16.47 -2.29 24.83
C ALA A 107 15.41 -1.20 24.61
N LEU A 108 15.81 0.04 24.32
CA LEU A 108 14.90 1.13 23.99
C LEU A 108 14.10 0.84 22.71
N SER A 109 14.74 0.28 21.68
CA SER A 109 14.07 -0.08 20.43
C SER A 109 13.01 -1.18 20.65
N LEU A 110 13.33 -2.19 21.46
CA LEU A 110 12.38 -3.25 21.84
C LEU A 110 11.24 -2.71 22.71
N LEU A 111 11.53 -1.86 23.70
CA LEU A 111 10.51 -1.22 24.54
C LEU A 111 9.57 -0.37 23.69
N PHE A 112 10.09 0.42 22.76
CA PHE A 112 9.30 1.20 21.83
C PHE A 112 8.40 0.30 20.97
N TRP A 113 8.95 -0.79 20.41
CA TRP A 113 8.18 -1.74 19.60
C TRP A 113 7.01 -2.37 20.37
N ILE A 114 7.27 -2.88 21.58
CA ILE A 114 6.23 -3.48 22.45
C ILE A 114 5.18 -2.43 22.83
N TRP A 115 5.60 -1.21 23.16
CA TRP A 115 4.69 -0.12 23.49
C TRP A 115 3.79 0.25 22.31
N MET A 116 4.31 0.32 21.09
CA MET A 116 3.53 0.61 19.89
C MET A 116 2.53 -0.51 19.55
N ILE A 117 2.90 -1.78 19.77
CA ILE A 117 1.97 -2.91 19.64
C ILE A 117 0.83 -2.78 20.66
N TRP A 118 1.15 -2.45 21.91
CA TRP A 118 0.15 -2.27 22.96
C TRP A 118 -0.77 -1.07 22.68
N HIS A 119 -0.20 0.03 22.21
CA HIS A 119 -0.94 1.20 21.76
C HIS A 119 -1.91 0.85 20.61
N ALA A 120 -1.44 0.15 19.58
CA ALA A 120 -2.29 -0.31 18.48
C ALA A 120 -3.41 -1.23 18.98
N LYS A 121 -3.13 -2.10 19.95
CA LYS A 121 -4.14 -2.96 20.56
C LYS A 121 -5.23 -2.17 21.30
N ARG A 122 -4.92 -1.04 21.94
CA ARG A 122 -5.92 -0.27 22.71
C ARG A 122 -6.63 0.80 21.90
N ASN A 123 -5.94 1.45 20.97
CA ASN A 123 -6.40 2.71 20.36
C ASN A 123 -6.82 2.60 18.88
N GLU A 124 -6.57 1.47 18.21
CA GLU A 124 -7.08 1.22 16.86
C GLU A 124 -8.41 0.47 16.89
N THR A 125 -9.39 0.96 16.14
CA THR A 125 -10.74 0.38 16.03
C THR A 125 -10.98 -0.33 14.71
N GLY A 126 -10.46 0.20 13.59
CA GLY A 126 -10.71 -0.37 12.25
C GLY A 126 -9.68 -1.41 11.81
N TRP A 127 -8.39 -1.02 11.80
CA TRP A 127 -7.32 -1.81 11.14
C TRP A 127 -6.38 -2.46 12.16
N LYS A 128 -6.87 -2.67 13.38
CA LYS A 128 -6.08 -3.12 14.53
C LYS A 128 -5.29 -4.40 14.26
N LYS A 129 -5.94 -5.42 13.68
CA LYS A 129 -5.30 -6.72 13.40
C LYS A 129 -4.19 -6.60 12.35
N SER A 130 -4.45 -5.86 11.26
CA SER A 130 -3.49 -5.65 10.17
C SER A 130 -2.26 -4.88 10.62
N TRP A 131 -2.45 -3.83 11.44
CA TRP A 131 -1.33 -3.05 11.98
C TRP A 131 -0.46 -3.85 12.95
N ILE A 132 -1.08 -4.63 13.84
CA ILE A 132 -0.34 -5.51 14.76
C ILE A 132 0.43 -6.58 13.97
N PHE A 133 -0.20 -7.20 12.97
CA PHE A 133 0.46 -8.20 12.11
C PHE A 133 1.65 -7.61 11.34
N PHE A 134 1.47 -6.43 10.76
CA PHE A 134 2.55 -5.71 10.09
C PHE A 134 3.72 -5.40 11.04
N MET A 135 3.44 -4.89 12.24
CA MET A 135 4.46 -4.61 13.26
C MET A 135 5.16 -5.86 13.78
N LEU A 136 4.50 -7.01 13.82
CA LEU A 136 5.12 -8.27 14.22
C LEU A 136 6.13 -8.78 13.17
N ILE A 137 5.82 -8.64 11.89
CA ILE A 137 6.71 -9.10 10.80
C ILE A 137 7.88 -8.15 10.59
N SER A 138 7.62 -6.84 10.65
CA SER A 138 8.63 -5.81 10.34
C SER A 138 9.37 -5.27 11.58
N GLY A 139 9.01 -5.74 12.78
CA GLY A 139 9.71 -5.42 14.02
C GLY A 139 9.70 -3.93 14.38
N PRO A 140 10.79 -3.38 14.94
CA PRO A 140 10.89 -1.98 15.34
C PRO A 140 10.67 -0.98 14.20
N PHE A 141 11.07 -1.34 12.98
CA PHE A 141 10.82 -0.51 11.78
C PHE A 141 9.32 -0.38 11.49
N GLY A 142 8.55 -1.47 11.65
CA GLY A 142 7.10 -1.45 11.53
C GLY A 142 6.42 -0.52 12.54
N ALA A 143 6.91 -0.52 13.77
CA ALA A 143 6.43 0.37 14.83
C ALA A 143 6.68 1.84 14.51
N LEU A 144 7.84 2.16 13.91
CA LEU A 144 8.18 3.53 13.47
C LEU A 144 7.22 4.01 12.37
N ILE A 145 6.97 3.18 11.37
CA ILE A 145 6.04 3.48 10.27
C ILE A 145 4.64 3.72 10.82
N TYR A 146 4.15 2.84 11.69
CA TYR A 146 2.84 2.99 12.33
C TYR A 146 2.73 4.30 13.13
N TYR A 147 3.76 4.67 13.90
CA TYR A 147 3.80 5.93 14.64
C TYR A 147 3.62 7.15 13.73
N ILE A 148 4.36 7.20 12.62
CA ILE A 148 4.29 8.32 11.66
C ILE A 148 2.89 8.39 11.01
N PHE A 149 2.36 7.25 10.56
CA PHE A 149 1.02 7.19 9.96
C PHE A 149 -0.06 7.65 10.95
N ARG A 150 0.03 7.21 12.21
CA ARG A 150 -0.93 7.58 13.24
C ARG A 150 -0.86 9.06 13.59
N LYS A 151 0.34 9.64 13.67
CA LYS A 151 0.55 11.08 13.90
C LYS A 151 -0.14 11.91 12.83
N ARG A 152 0.10 11.60 11.54
CA ARG A 152 -0.53 12.29 10.40
C ARG A 152 -2.06 12.19 10.42
N LYS A 153 -2.60 11.02 10.77
CA LYS A 153 -4.05 10.84 10.87
C LYS A 153 -4.65 11.72 11.97
N LYS A 154 -4.00 11.77 13.14
CA LYS A 154 -4.46 12.60 14.26
C LYS A 154 -4.42 14.09 13.93
N GLU A 155 -3.36 14.56 13.26
CA GLU A 155 -3.26 15.94 12.77
C GLU A 155 -4.39 16.28 11.78
N SER A 156 -4.67 15.39 10.81
CA SER A 156 -5.78 15.60 9.87
C SER A 156 -7.16 15.62 10.54
N ASP A 157 -7.39 14.81 11.56
CA ASP A 157 -8.66 14.79 12.29
C ASP A 157 -8.81 16.04 13.16
N GLN A 158 -7.71 16.56 13.71
CA GLN A 158 -7.66 17.80 14.48
C GLN A 158 -7.89 19.03 13.59
N ASP A 159 -7.27 19.09 12.40
CA ASP A 159 -7.48 20.17 11.42
C ASP A 159 -8.95 20.27 10.99
N LYS A 160 -9.64 19.11 10.84
CA LYS A 160 -11.07 19.08 10.53
C LYS A 160 -11.91 19.64 11.69
N HIS A 161 -11.58 19.26 12.92
CA HIS A 161 -12.26 19.76 14.11
C HIS A 161 -12.05 21.26 14.27
N ASP A 162 -10.83 21.75 14.10
CA ASP A 162 -10.49 23.17 14.21
C ASP A 162 -11.15 24.00 13.09
N LYS A 163 -11.23 23.46 11.87
CA LYS A 163 -11.99 24.09 10.77
C LYS A 163 -13.48 24.23 11.09
N VAL A 164 -14.08 23.20 11.70
CA VAL A 164 -15.48 23.24 12.15
C VAL A 164 -15.65 24.27 13.28
N MET A 165 -14.77 24.26 14.29
CA MET A 165 -14.80 25.24 15.38
C MET A 165 -14.64 26.67 14.85
N MET A 166 -13.70 26.94 13.94
CA MET A 166 -13.54 28.25 13.33
C MET A 166 -14.75 28.67 12.48
N SER A 167 -15.52 27.74 11.91
CA SER A 167 -16.76 28.07 11.20
C SER A 167 -17.88 28.55 12.12
N PHE A 168 -17.88 28.17 13.41
CA PHE A 168 -18.80 28.68 14.41
C PHE A 168 -18.42 30.07 14.94
N PHE A 169 -17.12 30.40 14.96
CA PHE A 169 -16.60 31.69 15.44
C PHE A 169 -16.32 32.72 14.35
N SER A 170 -16.33 32.31 13.08
CA SER A 170 -16.24 33.26 11.97
C SER A 170 -17.54 34.09 11.95
N PRO A 171 -17.48 35.42 12.07
CA PRO A 171 -18.68 36.24 12.01
C PRO A 171 -19.34 35.96 10.65
N MET A 172 -20.61 35.58 10.67
CA MET A 172 -21.43 35.62 9.46
C MET A 172 -21.33 37.04 8.92
N HIS A 173 -20.48 37.26 7.91
CA HIS A 173 -20.66 38.38 7.02
C HIS A 173 -21.97 38.12 6.30
N LYS A 174 -23.03 38.59 6.95
CA LYS A 174 -24.36 38.80 6.42
C LYS A 174 -24.14 39.58 5.14
N ASN A 175 -24.20 38.90 4.00
CA ASN A 175 -24.25 39.55 2.71
C ASN A 175 -25.51 40.42 2.70
N SER A 176 -25.37 41.66 3.13
CA SER A 176 -26.39 42.71 3.07
C SER A 176 -26.50 43.31 1.67
N LYS A 177 -26.33 42.47 0.64
CA LYS A 177 -26.56 42.83 -0.76
C LYS A 177 -27.76 42.07 -1.30
N GLU A 178 -28.91 42.28 -0.68
CA GLU A 178 -30.22 42.00 -1.30
C GLU A 178 -31.34 42.91 -0.75
N SER A 179 -30.95 44.09 -0.26
CA SER A 179 -31.89 45.16 0.10
C SER A 179 -31.33 46.47 -0.42
N LYS A 180 -31.51 46.71 -1.72
CA LYS A 180 -31.94 47.99 -2.30
C LYS A 180 -31.91 47.93 -3.83
N LYS A 181 -33.13 48.12 -4.37
CA LYS A 181 -33.54 48.44 -5.74
C LYS A 181 -33.61 47.28 -6.73
#